data_AF-A0A9D8NA70-F1
#
_entry.id   AF-A0A9D8NA70-F1
#
_cell.length_a   1.000
_cell.length_b   1.000
_cell.length_c   1.000
_cell.angle_alpha   90.00
_cell.angle_beta   90.00
_cell.angle_gamma   90.00
#
_symmetry.space_group_name_H-M   'P 1'
#
loop_
_entity.id
_entity.type
_entity.pdbx_description
1 polymer ?
#
loop_
_entity_poly.entity_id
_entity_poly.type
_entity_poly.pdbx_seq_one_letter_code
_entity_poly.pdbx_strand_id
1 'polypeptide(L)'
;MKKMKSVLVFATAMMLTVSCGSKKMAPQPVVSKEKAPKMLVLYYSQTSNTQAVAKEIAKRLDADIEQIVMEQPYDGDFQATIDRCMKEREEGVLPDIKPVAANLADYDVVFIGFPVWFGTYAPPVAAFLNQVDLSGKKIVPFCTFGSGGLESSVKDLVRAEPNAEVLPGYGVRAARLNAMPQEIDEFLKANGFLKGEYAKPEAFSKPHEVSDDEADIFNAAVGDYPMLNAKAKTVAIRSIPKGVEYLFFAEDLPRKDNSKMPPAGEIKVYVTVANGEAPVFTKVVR
;
A
#
# COMPACT_ATOMS: atom_id res chain seq x y z
N MET A 1 -33.77 -46.23 -66.72
CA MET A 1 -34.04 -47.70 -66.72
C MET A 1 -34.32 -48.14 -65.29
N LYS A 2 -35.54 -48.69 -65.04
CA LYS A 2 -35.96 -49.71 -64.04
C LYS A 2 -35.37 -49.61 -62.61
N LYS A 3 -36.10 -49.61 -61.49
CA LYS A 3 -37.47 -49.95 -61.04
C LYS A 3 -37.60 -49.37 -59.61
N MET A 4 -38.77 -48.97 -59.10
CA MET A 4 -39.62 -49.80 -58.23
C MET A 4 -40.97 -49.06 -58.03
N LYS A 5 -42.11 -49.59 -58.52
CA LYS A 5 -43.12 -50.39 -57.79
C LYS A 5 -43.73 -49.64 -56.58
N SER A 6 -44.85 -48.93 -56.76
CA SER A 6 -46.26 -49.38 -56.68
C SER A 6 -46.86 -49.41 -55.26
N VAL A 7 -47.87 -48.53 -55.02
CA VAL A 7 -49.21 -48.79 -54.41
C VAL A 7 -49.21 -49.12 -52.89
N LEU A 8 -50.13 -48.75 -51.98
CA LEU A 8 -51.29 -47.84 -51.78
C LEU A 8 -51.88 -48.27 -50.40
N VAL A 9 -52.65 -47.38 -49.72
CA VAL A 9 -53.78 -47.64 -48.78
C VAL A 9 -53.56 -47.41 -47.25
N PHE A 10 -54.11 -46.26 -46.82
CA PHE A 10 -54.97 -45.89 -45.65
C PHE A 10 -54.67 -46.10 -44.15
N ALA A 11 -55.10 -45.06 -43.41
CA ALA A 11 -55.50 -44.94 -42.00
C ALA A 11 -54.34 -44.94 -40.97
N THR A 12 -54.30 -44.08 -39.94
CA THR A 12 -55.37 -43.62 -39.04
C THR A 12 -54.85 -42.40 -38.26
N ALA A 13 -55.70 -41.41 -37.99
CA ALA A 13 -55.35 -40.28 -37.11
C ALA A 13 -55.39 -40.72 -35.64
N MET A 14 -54.32 -40.45 -34.88
CA MET A 14 -54.26 -40.65 -33.44
C MET A 14 -53.75 -39.36 -32.78
N MET A 15 -54.65 -38.65 -32.09
CA MET A 15 -54.31 -37.56 -31.18
C MET A 15 -53.49 -38.11 -30.01
N LEU A 16 -52.32 -37.53 -29.75
CA LEU A 16 -51.57 -37.74 -28.52
C LEU A 16 -51.68 -36.49 -27.64
N THR A 17 -52.31 -36.67 -26.50
CA THR A 17 -52.47 -35.71 -25.41
C THR A 17 -51.12 -35.42 -24.76
N VAL A 18 -50.75 -34.13 -24.67
CA VAL A 18 -49.58 -33.66 -23.90
C VAL A 18 -49.91 -33.76 -22.42
N SER A 19 -49.27 -34.71 -21.73
CA SER A 19 -49.34 -34.86 -20.27
C SER A 19 -48.39 -33.86 -19.61
N CYS A 20 -48.94 -33.03 -18.72
CA CYS A 20 -48.22 -32.06 -17.91
C CYS A 20 -47.48 -32.78 -16.77
N GLY A 21 -46.17 -32.96 -16.92
CA GLY A 21 -45.29 -33.50 -15.88
C GLY A 21 -44.52 -32.38 -15.17
N SER A 22 -44.89 -32.09 -13.93
CA SER A 22 -44.18 -31.17 -13.04
C SER A 22 -42.77 -31.70 -12.71
N LYS A 23 -41.76 -31.28 -13.47
CA LYS A 23 -40.36 -31.45 -13.08
C LYS A 23 -40.09 -30.55 -11.87
N LYS A 24 -39.83 -31.16 -10.70
CA LYS A 24 -39.19 -30.47 -9.58
C LYS A 24 -37.86 -29.89 -10.06
N MET A 25 -37.80 -28.57 -10.13
CA MET A 25 -36.59 -27.83 -10.42
C MET A 25 -35.67 -27.98 -9.20
N ALA A 26 -34.48 -28.54 -9.41
CA ALA A 26 -33.44 -28.56 -8.38
C ALA A 26 -33.13 -27.11 -7.99
N PRO A 27 -32.90 -26.80 -6.69
CA PRO A 27 -32.51 -25.46 -6.30
C PRO A 27 -31.18 -25.15 -7.00
N GLN A 28 -31.17 -24.09 -7.80
CA GLN A 28 -29.90 -23.52 -8.27
C GLN A 28 -29.08 -23.12 -7.04
N PRO A 29 -27.75 -23.28 -7.06
CA PRO A 29 -26.91 -22.80 -5.98
C PRO A 29 -27.21 -21.31 -5.80
N VAL A 30 -27.71 -20.96 -4.62
CA VAL A 30 -27.88 -19.57 -4.21
C VAL A 30 -26.47 -18.99 -4.19
N VAL A 31 -26.11 -18.23 -5.21
CA VAL A 31 -24.92 -17.39 -5.16
C VAL A 31 -25.19 -16.39 -4.05
N SER A 32 -24.67 -16.67 -2.86
CA SER A 32 -24.67 -15.72 -1.75
C SER A 32 -24.02 -14.44 -2.29
N LYS A 33 -24.74 -13.31 -2.23
CA LYS A 33 -24.11 -12.00 -2.35
C LYS A 33 -23.00 -11.98 -1.31
N GLU A 34 -21.73 -12.04 -1.72
CA GLU A 34 -20.62 -11.82 -0.80
C GLU A 34 -20.85 -10.46 -0.14
N LYS A 35 -20.99 -10.48 1.19
CA LYS A 35 -21.05 -9.27 2.00
C LYS A 35 -19.76 -8.51 1.74
N ALA A 36 -19.84 -7.21 1.47
CA ALA A 36 -18.65 -6.38 1.30
C ALA A 36 -17.76 -6.52 2.56
N PRO A 37 -16.43 -6.67 2.39
CA PRO A 37 -15.53 -6.88 3.52
C PRO A 37 -15.58 -5.67 4.46
N LYS A 38 -15.65 -5.92 5.77
CA LYS A 38 -15.61 -4.84 6.76
C LYS A 38 -14.15 -4.43 7.00
N MET A 39 -13.88 -3.13 6.93
CA MET A 39 -12.52 -2.58 6.98
C MET A 39 -12.34 -1.66 8.18
N LEU A 40 -11.18 -1.75 8.82
CA LEU A 40 -10.74 -0.84 9.89
C LEU A 40 -9.43 -0.16 9.49
N VAL A 41 -9.33 1.14 9.72
CA VAL A 41 -8.10 1.92 9.59
C VAL A 41 -7.54 2.21 10.97
N LEU A 42 -6.51 1.46 11.37
CA LEU A 42 -5.72 1.73 12.57
C LEU A 42 -4.52 2.58 12.22
N TYR A 43 -4.19 3.58 13.03
CA TYR A 43 -2.99 4.38 12.79
C TYR A 43 -2.37 4.96 14.05
N TYR A 44 -1.05 5.10 14.05
CA TYR A 44 -0.33 6.00 14.97
C TYR A 44 0.15 7.25 14.22
N SER A 45 0.14 8.41 14.87
CA SER A 45 0.59 9.67 14.27
C SER A 45 1.10 10.66 15.32
N GLN A 46 2.40 10.98 15.29
CA GLN A 46 3.00 12.00 16.17
C GLN A 46 2.70 13.43 15.70
N THR A 47 2.80 13.70 14.39
CA THR A 47 2.71 15.05 13.81
C THR A 47 1.56 15.20 12.81
N SER A 48 0.48 14.45 13.00
CA SER A 48 -0.75 14.45 12.17
C SER A 48 -0.59 14.05 10.68
N ASN A 49 0.62 13.83 10.17
CA ASN A 49 0.84 13.40 8.78
C ASN A 49 0.16 12.05 8.47
N THR A 50 0.42 11.03 9.30
CA THR A 50 -0.19 9.71 9.13
C THR A 50 -1.69 9.75 9.39
N GLN A 51 -2.15 10.61 10.31
CA GLN A 51 -3.57 10.84 10.53
C GLN A 51 -4.27 11.37 9.27
N ALA A 52 -3.63 12.28 8.51
CA ALA A 52 -4.20 12.81 7.27
C ALA A 52 -4.40 11.69 6.24
N VAL A 53 -3.41 10.80 6.08
CA VAL A 53 -3.50 9.63 5.20
C VAL A 53 -4.60 8.67 5.67
N ALA A 54 -4.65 8.37 6.97
CA ALA A 54 -5.65 7.49 7.56
C ALA A 54 -7.08 7.99 7.30
N LYS A 55 -7.32 9.29 7.54
CA LYS A 55 -8.62 9.93 7.29
C LYS A 55 -9.03 9.88 5.81
N GLU A 56 -8.08 10.06 4.89
CA GLU A 56 -8.36 10.00 3.46
C GLU A 56 -8.71 8.57 3.00
N ILE A 57 -8.00 7.56 3.50
CA ILE A 57 -8.32 6.14 3.25
C ILE A 57 -9.71 5.80 3.83
N ALA A 58 -9.95 6.11 5.10
CA ALA A 58 -11.21 5.81 5.77
C ALA A 58 -12.40 6.46 5.06
N LYS A 59 -12.27 7.74 4.68
CA LYS A 59 -13.30 8.48 3.93
C LYS A 59 -13.64 7.82 2.60
N ARG A 60 -12.64 7.35 1.86
CA ARG A 60 -12.84 6.75 0.52
C ARG A 60 -13.50 5.39 0.59
N LEU A 61 -13.20 4.63 1.64
CA LEU A 61 -13.68 3.27 1.82
C LEU A 61 -14.96 3.17 2.66
N ASP A 62 -15.41 4.30 3.25
CA ASP A 62 -16.45 4.30 4.30
C ASP A 62 -16.09 3.32 5.43
N ALA A 63 -14.81 3.33 5.82
CA ALA A 63 -14.24 2.40 6.80
C ALA A 63 -14.22 3.01 8.20
N ASP A 64 -14.33 2.14 9.21
CA ASP A 64 -14.09 2.52 10.60
C ASP A 64 -12.63 3.00 10.74
N ILE A 65 -12.38 3.99 11.61
CA ILE A 65 -11.04 4.55 11.84
C ILE A 65 -10.77 4.73 13.33
N GLU A 66 -9.60 4.30 13.78
CA GLU A 66 -9.19 4.42 15.17
C GLU A 66 -7.68 4.71 15.28
N GLN A 67 -7.34 5.56 16.25
CA GLN A 67 -5.95 5.92 16.52
C GLN A 67 -5.37 5.01 17.60
N ILE A 68 -4.15 4.51 17.37
CA ILE A 68 -3.30 3.91 18.40
C ILE A 68 -2.74 5.05 19.24
N VAL A 69 -3.11 5.09 20.52
CA VAL A 69 -2.78 6.18 21.45
C VAL A 69 -1.85 5.67 22.54
N MET A 70 -0.70 6.32 22.72
CA MET A 70 0.19 6.04 23.85
C MET A 70 -0.44 6.52 25.16
N GLU A 71 -0.18 5.81 26.26
CA GLU A 71 -0.53 6.31 27.60
C GLU A 71 0.29 7.56 27.95
N GLN A 72 1.58 7.53 27.62
CA GLN A 72 2.52 8.65 27.77
C GLN A 72 3.07 9.07 26.40
N PRO A 73 2.47 10.08 25.74
CA PRO A 73 2.91 10.57 24.44
C PRO A 73 4.38 10.98 24.42
N TYR A 74 5.01 11.02 23.25
CA TYR A 74 6.30 11.70 23.08
C TYR A 74 6.06 13.21 23.22
N ASP A 75 6.37 13.76 24.39
CA ASP A 75 6.19 15.14 24.80
C ASP A 75 7.53 15.88 24.72
N GLY A 76 7.84 16.42 23.54
CA GLY A 76 9.08 17.15 23.34
C GLY A 76 9.27 17.59 21.90
N ASP A 77 10.42 18.20 21.64
CA ASP A 77 10.83 18.50 20.28
C ASP A 77 11.30 17.24 19.55
N PHE A 78 11.74 17.42 18.31
CA PHE A 78 12.23 16.34 17.47
C PHE A 78 13.42 15.60 18.11
N GLN A 79 14.33 16.31 18.78
CA GLN A 79 15.50 15.69 19.38
C GLN A 79 15.12 14.90 20.63
N ALA A 80 14.26 15.45 21.49
CA ALA A 80 13.74 14.74 22.65
C ALA A 80 13.00 13.45 22.26
N THR A 81 12.27 13.47 21.13
CA THR A 81 11.62 12.28 20.58
C THR A 81 12.65 11.23 20.15
N ILE A 82 13.72 11.65 19.45
CA ILE A 82 14.82 10.76 19.06
C ILE A 82 15.48 10.14 20.29
N ASP A 83 15.85 10.96 21.28
CA ASP A 83 16.58 10.52 22.46
C ASP A 83 15.77 9.50 23.26
N ARG A 84 14.47 9.76 23.46
CA ARG A 84 13.57 8.81 24.12
C ARG A 84 13.43 7.51 23.32
N CYS A 85 13.21 7.58 22.01
CA CYS A 85 13.08 6.38 21.17
C CYS A 85 14.37 5.54 21.17
N MET A 86 15.54 6.18 21.16
CA MET A 86 16.83 5.49 21.21
C MET A 86 17.03 4.78 22.55
N LYS A 87 16.72 5.46 23.66
CA LYS A 87 16.76 4.87 24.99
C LYS A 87 15.82 3.66 25.10
N GLU A 88 14.56 3.82 24.70
CA GLU A 88 13.56 2.72 24.71
C GLU A 88 14.05 1.52 23.89
N ARG A 89 14.66 1.77 22.73
CA ARG A 89 15.25 0.72 21.88
C ARG A 89 16.44 0.02 22.54
N GLU A 90 17.34 0.76 23.19
CA GLU A 90 18.50 0.20 23.89
C GLU A 90 18.08 -0.65 25.10
N GLU A 91 17.03 -0.24 25.79
CA GLU A 91 16.44 -0.95 26.93
C GLU A 91 15.53 -2.12 26.49
N GLY A 92 15.19 -2.23 25.20
CA GLY A 92 14.32 -3.27 24.66
C GLY A 92 12.86 -3.13 25.10
N VAL A 93 12.43 -1.91 25.44
CA VAL A 93 11.08 -1.61 25.93
C VAL A 93 10.23 -0.95 24.85
N LEU A 94 8.93 -1.24 24.87
CA LEU A 94 7.95 -0.59 24.01
C LEU A 94 7.08 0.35 24.85
N PRO A 95 6.57 1.45 24.28
CA PRO A 95 5.70 2.36 25.00
C PRO A 95 4.36 1.69 25.33
N ASP A 96 3.82 1.99 26.50
CA ASP A 96 2.45 1.61 26.86
C ASP A 96 1.44 2.35 25.97
N ILE A 97 0.45 1.60 25.49
CA ILE A 97 -0.63 2.11 24.65
C ILE A 97 -1.97 1.82 25.31
N LYS A 98 -2.94 2.71 25.06
CA LYS A 98 -4.33 2.46 25.41
C LYS A 98 -4.87 1.30 24.56
N PRO A 99 -5.77 0.46 25.11
CA PRO A 99 -6.44 -0.56 24.33
C PRO A 99 -7.18 0.05 23.14
N VAL A 100 -7.10 -0.61 21.98
CA VAL A 100 -7.95 -0.34 20.83
C VAL A 100 -9.38 -0.77 21.17
N ALA A 101 -10.35 0.12 20.97
CA ALA A 101 -11.76 -0.08 21.28
C ALA A 101 -12.45 -0.99 20.25
N ALA A 102 -12.00 -0.96 18.99
CA ALA A 102 -12.53 -1.83 17.96
C ALA A 102 -12.30 -3.32 18.28
N ASN A 103 -13.37 -4.12 18.18
CA ASN A 103 -13.25 -5.58 18.21
C ASN A 103 -12.69 -6.07 16.86
N LEU A 104 -11.39 -6.42 16.84
CA LEU A 104 -10.69 -6.81 15.61
C LEU A 104 -11.32 -8.02 14.92
N ALA A 105 -12.02 -8.90 15.64
CA ALA A 105 -12.72 -10.05 15.07
C ALA A 105 -13.82 -9.67 14.07
N ASP A 106 -14.37 -8.46 14.15
CA ASP A 106 -15.45 -7.99 13.28
C ASP A 106 -14.96 -7.55 11.88
N TYR A 107 -13.65 -7.48 11.67
CA TYR A 107 -13.03 -6.92 10.46
C TYR A 107 -12.27 -7.98 9.66
N ASP A 108 -12.48 -7.94 8.35
CA ASP A 108 -11.80 -8.78 7.36
C ASP A 108 -10.46 -8.19 6.93
N VAL A 109 -10.40 -6.85 6.87
CA VAL A 109 -9.24 -6.08 6.42
C VAL A 109 -8.89 -5.02 7.46
N VAL A 110 -7.62 -4.98 7.85
CA VAL A 110 -7.07 -3.97 8.76
C VAL A 110 -5.99 -3.17 8.03
N PHE A 111 -6.26 -1.90 7.79
CA PHE A 111 -5.23 -0.96 7.36
C PHE A 111 -4.42 -0.52 8.58
N ILE A 112 -3.09 -0.57 8.51
CA ILE A 112 -2.20 -0.20 9.62
C ILE A 112 -1.28 0.95 9.19
N GLY A 113 -1.49 2.11 9.79
CA GLY A 113 -0.83 3.37 9.49
C GLY A 113 0.26 3.75 10.48
N PHE A 114 1.44 4.15 9.99
CA PHE A 114 2.54 4.59 10.86
C PHE A 114 3.47 5.61 10.20
N PRO A 115 4.08 6.53 10.97
CA PRO A 115 5.30 7.17 10.52
C PRO A 115 6.45 6.14 10.52
N VAL A 116 7.38 6.25 9.55
CA VAL A 116 8.59 5.44 9.49
C VAL A 116 9.67 6.06 10.37
N TRP A 117 10.02 5.39 11.47
CA TRP A 117 11.06 5.78 12.41
C TRP A 117 12.18 4.75 12.41
N PHE A 118 13.43 5.21 12.32
CA PHE A 118 14.62 4.35 12.29
C PHE A 118 14.55 3.18 11.30
N GLY A 119 13.88 3.38 10.16
CA GLY A 119 13.77 2.40 9.07
C GLY A 119 12.55 1.47 9.15
N THR A 120 11.71 1.55 10.18
CA THR A 120 10.52 0.70 10.30
C THR A 120 9.32 1.45 10.90
N TYR A 121 8.20 0.76 11.17
CA TYR A 121 7.04 1.35 11.83
C TYR A 121 7.38 1.87 13.23
N ALA A 122 6.74 2.96 13.65
CA ALA A 122 7.02 3.58 14.94
C ALA A 122 6.70 2.66 16.14
N PRO A 123 7.39 2.81 17.29
CA PRO A 123 7.25 1.95 18.47
C PRO A 123 5.80 1.73 18.96
N PRO A 124 4.88 2.72 18.92
CA PRO A 124 3.50 2.47 19.32
C PRO A 124 2.77 1.44 18.45
N VAL A 125 3.14 1.30 17.18
CA VAL A 125 2.60 0.23 16.31
C VAL A 125 3.24 -1.11 16.65
N ALA A 126 4.52 -1.15 17.01
CA ALA A 126 5.15 -2.36 17.52
C ALA A 126 4.47 -2.83 18.83
N ALA A 127 4.17 -1.90 19.74
CA ALA A 127 3.45 -2.18 20.98
C ALA A 127 2.06 -2.77 20.71
N PHE A 128 1.33 -2.20 19.74
CA PHE A 128 0.04 -2.72 19.29
C PHE A 128 0.13 -4.15 18.76
N LEU A 129 1.06 -4.42 17.84
CA LEU A 129 1.23 -5.75 17.24
C LEU A 129 1.61 -6.82 18.29
N ASN A 130 2.33 -6.43 19.35
CA ASN A 130 2.64 -7.35 20.46
C ASN A 130 1.45 -7.69 21.37
N GLN A 131 0.33 -6.97 21.26
CA GLN A 131 -0.85 -7.13 22.12
C GLN A 131 -2.04 -7.80 21.42
N VAL A 132 -1.95 -8.03 20.11
CA VAL A 132 -3.06 -8.52 19.29
C VAL A 132 -2.67 -9.76 18.50
N ASP A 133 -3.68 -10.46 17.98
CA ASP A 133 -3.52 -11.53 17.01
C ASP A 133 -4.28 -11.16 15.73
N LEU A 134 -3.56 -10.97 14.64
CA LEU A 134 -4.14 -10.68 13.33
C LEU A 134 -4.13 -11.91 12.41
N SER A 135 -3.93 -13.11 12.94
CA SER A 135 -3.94 -14.37 12.20
C SER A 135 -5.20 -14.50 11.33
N GLY A 136 -5.00 -14.86 10.06
CA GLY A 136 -6.07 -15.02 9.07
C GLY A 136 -6.68 -13.71 8.54
N LYS A 137 -6.22 -12.54 9.00
CA LYS A 137 -6.68 -11.24 8.49
C LYS A 137 -5.85 -10.78 7.30
N LYS A 138 -6.44 -9.86 6.52
CA LYS A 138 -5.69 -9.08 5.53
C LYS A 138 -5.18 -7.79 6.16
N ILE A 139 -3.87 -7.58 6.11
CA ILE A 139 -3.24 -6.36 6.61
C ILE A 139 -2.80 -5.51 5.42
N VAL A 140 -3.21 -4.24 5.41
CA VAL A 140 -2.83 -3.26 4.39
C VAL A 140 -2.02 -2.14 5.03
N PRO A 141 -0.68 -2.19 4.95
CA PRO A 141 0.13 -1.18 5.61
C PRO A 141 0.09 0.14 4.86
N PHE A 142 0.13 1.26 5.58
CA PHE A 142 0.43 2.54 4.98
C PHE A 142 1.37 3.36 5.86
N CYS A 143 2.20 4.19 5.25
CA CYS A 143 3.16 4.96 6.02
C CYS A 143 3.40 6.38 5.51
N THR A 144 3.87 7.22 6.44
CA THR A 144 4.47 8.51 6.11
C THR A 144 5.95 8.49 6.46
N PHE A 145 6.78 9.20 5.70
CA PHE A 145 8.23 9.20 5.92
C PHE A 145 8.90 10.50 5.48
N GLY A 146 10.13 10.73 5.94
CA GLY A 146 11.00 11.80 5.45
C GLY A 146 11.73 11.41 4.17
N SER A 147 12.56 10.36 4.22
CA SER A 147 13.25 9.84 3.02
C SER A 147 13.32 8.33 2.99
N GLY A 148 12.56 7.64 3.83
CA GLY A 148 12.50 6.19 3.77
C GLY A 148 11.55 5.71 2.68
N GLY A 149 10.87 4.63 3.02
CA GLY A 149 9.80 4.07 2.24
C GLY A 149 9.12 2.98 3.05
N LEU A 150 8.13 2.37 2.43
CA LEU A 150 7.33 1.32 3.04
C LEU A 150 8.04 -0.04 3.13
N GLU A 151 9.05 -0.29 2.29
CA GLU A 151 9.57 -1.65 2.05
C GLU A 151 10.12 -2.36 3.29
N SER A 152 11.00 -1.71 4.06
CA SER A 152 11.57 -2.33 5.26
C SER A 152 10.51 -2.56 6.33
N SER A 153 9.64 -1.58 6.58
CA SER A 153 8.52 -1.72 7.52
C SER A 153 7.56 -2.86 7.15
N VAL A 154 7.33 -3.13 5.86
CA VAL A 154 6.48 -4.25 5.44
C VAL A 154 7.14 -5.59 5.71
N LYS A 155 8.45 -5.72 5.50
CA LYS A 155 9.19 -6.94 5.85
C LYS A 155 9.11 -7.23 7.35
N ASP A 156 9.24 -6.19 8.18
CA ASP A 156 9.10 -6.33 9.63
C ASP A 156 7.66 -6.67 10.03
N LEU A 157 6.66 -6.09 9.35
CA LEU A 157 5.25 -6.38 9.61
C LEU A 157 4.89 -7.84 9.27
N VAL A 158 5.39 -8.36 8.14
CA VAL A 158 5.26 -9.79 7.78
C VAL A 158 5.91 -10.69 8.83
N ARG A 159 7.04 -10.26 9.42
CA ARG A 159 7.70 -11.01 10.50
C ARG A 159 6.89 -10.98 11.79
N ALA A 160 6.28 -9.84 12.11
CA ALA A 160 5.44 -9.67 13.30
C ALA A 160 4.12 -10.46 13.21
N GLU A 161 3.53 -10.52 12.01
CA GLU A 161 2.23 -11.16 11.76
C GLU A 161 2.35 -12.26 10.68
N PRO A 162 3.07 -13.35 10.94
CA PRO A 162 3.39 -14.37 9.92
C PRO A 162 2.16 -15.16 9.45
N ASN A 163 1.07 -15.14 10.21
CA ASN A 163 -0.17 -15.83 9.90
C ASN A 163 -1.23 -14.90 9.28
N ALA A 164 -0.92 -13.63 9.08
CA ALA A 164 -1.77 -12.68 8.36
C ALA A 164 -1.34 -12.58 6.89
N GLU A 165 -2.29 -12.22 6.02
CA GLU A 165 -1.98 -11.88 4.63
C GLU A 165 -1.63 -10.39 4.55
N VAL A 166 -0.34 -10.07 4.46
CA VAL A 166 0.11 -8.68 4.27
C VAL A 166 0.05 -8.32 2.78
N LEU A 167 -0.85 -7.41 2.43
CA LEU A 167 -1.10 -6.93 1.08
C LEU A 167 -0.17 -5.77 0.70
N PRO A 168 -0.09 -5.41 -0.60
CA PRO A 168 0.63 -4.21 -1.02
C PRO A 168 0.08 -2.98 -0.30
N GLY A 169 0.99 -2.16 0.23
CA GLY A 169 0.64 -0.97 0.99
C GLY A 169 0.94 0.34 0.27
N TYR A 170 0.65 1.44 0.96
CA TYR A 170 0.85 2.81 0.45
C TYR A 170 1.87 3.59 1.28
N GLY A 171 2.71 4.40 0.64
CA GLY A 171 3.70 5.19 1.34
C GLY A 171 3.86 6.57 0.71
N VAL A 172 3.85 7.61 1.54
CA VAL A 172 3.98 8.99 1.06
C VAL A 172 4.98 9.78 1.89
N ARG A 173 5.81 10.58 1.21
CA ARG A 173 6.68 11.53 1.91
C ARG A 173 5.84 12.59 2.61
N ALA A 174 6.18 12.97 3.84
CA ALA A 174 5.48 14.03 4.57
C ALA A 174 5.42 15.36 3.77
N ALA A 175 6.47 15.70 3.03
CA ALA A 175 6.50 16.88 2.16
C ALA A 175 5.68 16.74 0.85
N ARG A 176 5.02 15.60 0.63
CA ARG A 176 4.17 15.31 -0.55
C ARG A 176 2.72 14.96 -0.17
N LEU A 177 2.27 15.34 1.04
CA LEU A 177 0.89 15.05 1.47
C LEU A 177 -0.18 15.67 0.56
N ASN A 178 0.14 16.76 -0.14
CA ASN A 178 -0.72 17.37 -1.15
C ASN A 178 -1.02 16.42 -2.34
N ALA A 179 -0.11 15.51 -2.68
CA ALA A 179 -0.29 14.53 -3.74
C ALA A 179 -1.14 13.31 -3.29
N MET A 180 -1.25 13.09 -1.97
CA MET A 180 -1.84 11.85 -1.44
C MET A 180 -3.27 11.55 -1.91
N PRO A 181 -4.19 12.53 -2.13
CA PRO A 181 -5.56 12.17 -2.50
C PRO A 181 -5.60 11.42 -3.83
N GLN A 182 -4.80 11.85 -4.82
CA GLN A 182 -4.72 11.14 -6.10
C GLN A 182 -4.02 9.79 -5.93
N GLU A 183 -2.89 9.76 -5.23
CA GLU A 183 -2.11 8.52 -5.06
C GLU A 183 -2.91 7.45 -4.28
N ILE A 184 -3.71 7.84 -3.28
CA ILE A 184 -4.61 6.93 -2.54
C ILE A 184 -5.74 6.42 -3.43
N ASP A 185 -6.30 7.26 -4.31
CA ASP A 185 -7.31 6.81 -5.30
C ASP A 185 -6.78 5.68 -6.16
N GLU A 186 -5.61 5.90 -6.74
CA GLU A 186 -4.92 4.94 -7.60
C GLU A 186 -4.54 3.68 -6.83
N PHE A 187 -3.98 3.83 -5.63
CA PHE A 187 -3.63 2.73 -4.74
C PHE A 187 -4.83 1.83 -4.40
N LEU A 188 -5.94 2.42 -3.98
CA LEU A 188 -7.12 1.66 -3.59
C LEU A 188 -7.77 0.95 -4.79
N LYS A 189 -7.77 1.57 -5.98
CA LYS A 189 -8.23 0.93 -7.23
C LYS A 189 -7.30 -0.21 -7.64
N ALA A 190 -5.99 0.00 -7.62
CA ALA A 190 -4.99 -1.00 -8.00
C ALA A 190 -5.07 -2.26 -7.12
N ASN A 191 -5.49 -2.13 -5.88
CA ASN A 191 -5.63 -3.23 -4.93
C ASN A 191 -7.09 -3.73 -4.78
N GLY A 192 -8.02 -3.27 -5.61
CA GLY A 192 -9.40 -3.76 -5.64
C GLY A 192 -10.30 -3.29 -4.50
N PHE A 193 -9.85 -2.34 -3.67
CA PHE A 193 -10.66 -1.74 -2.61
C PHE A 193 -11.64 -0.68 -3.12
N LEU A 194 -11.30 -0.02 -4.24
CA LEU A 194 -12.19 0.91 -4.94
C LEU A 194 -12.47 0.44 -6.37
N LYS A 195 -13.69 0.70 -6.83
CA LYS A 195 -14.05 0.52 -8.25
C LYS A 195 -13.47 1.66 -9.09
N GLY A 196 -13.04 1.32 -10.30
CA GLY A 196 -12.62 2.29 -11.31
C GLY A 196 -11.42 1.80 -12.10
N GLU A 197 -11.06 2.57 -13.11
CA GLU A 197 -9.88 2.28 -13.92
C GLU A 197 -8.62 2.73 -13.18
N TYR A 198 -7.62 1.86 -13.19
CA TYR A 198 -6.26 2.15 -12.77
C TYR A 198 -5.35 1.94 -13.98
N ALA A 199 -4.75 3.02 -14.47
CA ALA A 199 -3.74 2.96 -15.51
C ALA A 199 -2.44 2.48 -14.87
N LYS A 200 -2.18 1.17 -14.94
CA LYS A 200 -0.92 0.60 -14.47
C LYS A 200 0.23 1.31 -15.19
N PRO A 201 1.20 1.88 -14.48
CA PRO A 201 2.36 2.50 -15.10
C PRO A 201 3.10 1.52 -15.99
N GLU A 202 3.75 2.05 -17.01
CA GLU A 202 4.64 1.28 -17.87
C GLU A 202 5.79 0.66 -17.05
N ALA A 203 6.40 -0.38 -17.61
CA ALA A 203 7.63 -0.89 -17.04
C ALA A 203 8.75 0.16 -17.19
N PHE A 204 9.65 0.21 -16.21
CA PHE A 204 10.87 0.99 -16.35
C PHE A 204 11.69 0.50 -17.55
N SER A 205 12.37 1.43 -18.20
CA SER A 205 13.39 1.15 -19.22
C SER A 205 14.52 0.29 -18.62
N LYS A 206 15.39 -0.24 -19.49
CA LYS A 206 16.66 -0.77 -19.02
C LYS A 206 17.48 0.37 -18.41
N PRO A 207 18.17 0.15 -17.27
CA PRO A 207 19.04 1.17 -16.71
C PRO A 207 20.16 1.56 -17.68
N HIS A 208 20.44 2.87 -17.77
CA HIS A 208 21.56 3.44 -18.51
C HIS A 208 22.36 4.41 -17.62
N GLU A 209 23.57 4.78 -18.04
CA GLU A 209 24.39 5.76 -17.32
C GLU A 209 23.68 7.12 -17.25
N VAL A 210 23.75 7.77 -16.09
CA VAL A 210 23.10 9.07 -15.87
C VAL A 210 23.75 10.13 -16.76
N SER A 211 22.94 10.78 -17.59
CA SER A 211 23.31 11.97 -18.37
C SER A 211 23.33 13.25 -17.52
N ASP A 212 23.89 14.34 -18.05
CA ASP A 212 23.96 15.63 -17.34
C ASP A 212 22.56 16.15 -16.95
N ASP A 213 21.58 16.10 -17.86
CA ASP A 213 20.21 16.53 -17.60
C ASP A 213 19.53 15.67 -16.49
N GLU A 214 19.80 14.36 -16.49
CA GLU A 214 19.27 13.44 -15.47
C GLU A 214 19.96 13.62 -14.11
N ALA A 215 21.24 13.99 -14.10
CA ALA A 215 21.96 14.36 -12.89
C ALA A 215 21.38 15.65 -12.29
N ASP A 216 21.02 16.64 -13.12
CA ASP A 216 20.37 17.87 -12.67
C ASP A 216 18.98 17.58 -12.08
N ILE A 217 18.18 16.71 -12.71
CA ILE A 217 16.90 16.23 -12.17
C ILE A 217 17.10 15.57 -10.80
N PHE A 218 18.08 14.68 -10.68
CA PHE A 218 18.38 14.00 -9.41
C PHE A 218 18.80 15.00 -8.32
N ASN A 219 19.73 15.89 -8.64
CA ASN A 219 20.26 16.88 -7.70
C ASN A 219 19.18 17.86 -7.25
N ALA A 220 18.31 18.32 -8.15
CA ALA A 220 17.18 19.17 -7.81
C ALA A 220 16.16 18.42 -6.93
N ALA A 221 15.92 17.14 -7.18
CA ALA A 221 15.01 16.33 -6.38
C ALA A 221 15.49 16.14 -4.94
N VAL A 222 16.78 15.84 -4.73
CA VAL A 222 17.34 15.44 -3.42
C VAL A 222 18.08 16.57 -2.69
N GLY A 223 18.36 17.68 -3.38
CA GLY A 223 19.24 18.75 -2.93
C GLY A 223 18.89 19.32 -1.57
N ASP A 224 17.61 19.59 -1.34
CA ASP A 224 17.10 20.27 -0.14
C ASP A 224 16.82 19.32 1.03
N TYR A 225 17.01 18.01 0.85
CA TYR A 225 16.72 17.04 1.90
C TYR A 225 17.99 16.66 2.69
N PRO A 226 18.14 17.07 3.97
CA PRO A 226 19.40 16.99 4.69
C PRO A 226 19.86 15.55 4.98
N MET A 227 18.92 14.61 5.14
CA MET A 227 19.26 13.21 5.44
C MET A 227 19.45 12.35 4.17
N LEU A 228 19.47 12.92 2.97
CA LEU A 228 19.77 12.21 1.73
C LEU A 228 20.97 12.88 1.07
N ASN A 229 22.11 12.19 1.13
CA ASN A 229 23.29 12.54 0.36
C ASN A 229 23.61 11.33 -0.50
N ALA A 230 23.56 11.47 -1.81
CA ALA A 230 23.73 10.35 -2.71
C ALA A 230 24.27 10.81 -4.06
N LYS A 231 24.93 9.91 -4.78
CA LYS A 231 25.41 10.12 -6.14
C LYS A 231 24.78 9.11 -7.08
N ALA A 232 23.97 9.59 -8.01
CA ALA A 232 23.36 8.74 -9.04
C ALA A 232 24.43 8.13 -9.95
N LYS A 233 24.27 6.84 -10.29
CA LYS A 233 25.16 6.07 -11.18
C LYS A 233 24.47 5.68 -12.47
N THR A 234 23.31 5.03 -12.34
CA THR A 234 22.46 4.68 -13.48
C THR A 234 21.02 5.08 -13.20
N VAL A 235 20.22 5.19 -14.25
CA VAL A 235 18.81 5.54 -14.16
C VAL A 235 17.99 4.67 -15.11
N ALA A 236 16.81 4.29 -14.66
CA ALA A 236 15.77 3.71 -15.49
C ALA A 236 14.54 4.63 -15.47
N ILE A 237 13.81 4.73 -16.57
CA ILE A 237 12.76 5.73 -16.76
C ILE A 237 11.46 5.05 -17.17
N ARG A 238 10.32 5.57 -16.71
CA ARG A 238 9.00 5.22 -17.26
C ARG A 238 8.11 6.45 -17.42
N SER A 239 7.21 6.38 -18.39
CA SER A 239 6.11 7.32 -18.52
C SER A 239 5.04 7.01 -17.48
N ILE A 240 4.49 8.06 -16.86
CA ILE A 240 3.29 7.98 -16.02
C ILE A 240 2.24 8.94 -16.56
N PRO A 241 0.93 8.76 -16.27
CA PRO A 241 -0.12 9.57 -16.87
C PRO A 241 0.06 11.10 -16.73
N LYS A 242 0.78 11.56 -15.69
CA LYS A 242 1.00 12.98 -15.41
C LYS A 242 2.47 13.37 -15.35
N GLY A 243 3.35 12.68 -16.06
CA GLY A 243 4.77 13.03 -16.13
C GLY A 243 5.69 11.85 -16.35
N VAL A 244 6.87 11.93 -15.74
CA VAL A 244 7.92 10.92 -15.88
C VAL A 244 8.38 10.48 -14.49
N GLU A 245 8.62 9.19 -14.33
CA GLU A 245 9.28 8.67 -13.13
C GLU A 245 10.66 8.10 -13.48
N TYR A 246 11.64 8.47 -12.67
CA TYR A 246 13.02 8.07 -12.74
C TYR A 246 13.34 7.18 -11.54
N LEU A 247 13.95 6.03 -11.80
CA LEU A 247 14.52 5.14 -10.81
C LEU A 247 16.04 5.25 -10.90
N PHE A 248 16.62 6.06 -10.02
CA PHE A 248 18.06 6.22 -9.91
C PHE A 248 18.64 5.12 -9.02
N PHE A 249 19.68 4.46 -9.51
CA PHE A 249 20.58 3.62 -8.71
C PHE A 249 21.75 4.50 -8.30
N ALA A 250 21.88 4.73 -7.00
CA ALA A 250 22.79 5.72 -6.46
C ALA A 250 23.65 5.12 -5.35
N GLU A 251 24.80 5.72 -5.11
CA GLU A 251 25.62 5.45 -3.94
C GLU A 251 25.23 6.40 -2.81
N ASP A 252 24.82 5.87 -1.66
CA ASP A 252 24.58 6.64 -0.45
C ASP A 252 25.93 7.14 0.08
N LEU A 253 25.98 8.43 0.36
CA LEU A 253 27.14 9.13 0.86
C LEU A 253 26.91 9.51 2.34
N PRO A 254 27.96 9.86 3.08
CA PRO A 254 27.81 10.39 4.44
C PRO A 254 26.77 11.52 4.48
N ARG A 255 25.88 11.49 5.47
CA ARG A 255 24.74 12.42 5.57
C ARG A 255 25.24 13.88 5.66
N LYS A 256 24.45 14.83 5.13
CA LYS A 256 24.80 16.27 5.14
C LYS A 256 24.76 16.87 6.55
N ASP A 257 24.06 16.21 7.48
CA ASP A 257 23.84 16.65 8.86
C ASP A 257 24.92 16.18 9.86
N ASN A 258 26.03 15.60 9.37
CA ASN A 258 27.10 15.01 10.20
C ASN A 258 26.62 13.91 11.18
N SER A 259 25.45 13.32 10.95
CA SER A 259 25.01 12.16 11.73
C SER A 259 26.00 10.99 11.58
N LYS A 260 26.20 10.25 12.66
CA LYS A 260 27.10 9.07 12.69
C LYS A 260 26.50 7.84 12.00
N MET A 261 25.37 7.99 11.32
CA MET A 261 24.71 6.88 10.65
C MET A 261 25.54 6.49 9.41
N PRO A 262 26.02 5.24 9.31
CA PRO A 262 26.85 4.84 8.18
C PRO A 262 26.07 4.91 6.86
N PRO A 263 26.74 5.15 5.72
CA PRO A 263 26.10 5.03 4.41
C PRO A 263 25.59 3.60 4.16
N ALA A 264 24.46 3.48 3.47
CA ALA A 264 23.85 2.20 3.15
C ALA A 264 24.51 1.46 1.97
N GLY A 265 25.49 2.07 1.28
CA GLY A 265 26.08 1.53 0.06
C GLY A 265 25.23 1.89 -1.16
N GLU A 266 24.69 0.90 -1.88
CA GLU A 266 23.83 1.15 -3.04
C GLU A 266 22.38 1.34 -2.61
N ILE A 267 21.78 2.43 -3.07
CA ILE A 267 20.40 2.81 -2.78
C ILE A 267 19.63 3.06 -4.07
N LYS A 268 18.30 2.98 -3.99
CA LYS A 268 17.43 3.36 -5.09
C LYS A 268 16.63 4.61 -4.72
N VAL A 269 16.65 5.61 -5.58
CA VAL A 269 15.89 6.85 -5.38
C VAL A 269 14.89 6.96 -6.52
N TYR A 270 13.61 6.98 -6.16
CA TYR A 270 12.53 7.24 -7.11
C TYR A 270 12.32 8.75 -7.17
N VAL A 271 12.29 9.32 -8.36
CA VAL A 271 12.04 10.74 -8.62
C VAL A 271 10.90 10.87 -9.61
N THR A 272 9.92 11.71 -9.28
CA THR A 272 8.83 12.06 -10.19
C THR A 272 9.01 13.49 -10.66
N VAL A 273 8.86 13.67 -11.97
CA VAL A 273 8.73 14.97 -12.61
C VAL A 273 7.33 15.04 -13.18
N ALA A 274 6.41 15.66 -12.42
CA ALA A 274 5.06 15.88 -12.90
C ALA A 274 5.04 16.99 -13.96
N ASN A 275 4.07 16.97 -14.86
CA ASN A 275 3.98 17.93 -15.96
C ASN A 275 3.95 19.38 -15.45
N GLY A 276 5.01 20.14 -15.72
CA GLY A 276 5.13 21.54 -15.29
C GLY A 276 5.53 21.74 -13.84
N GLU A 277 5.93 20.68 -13.12
CA GLU A 277 6.38 20.75 -11.72
C GLU A 277 7.89 20.45 -11.60
N ALA A 278 8.47 20.88 -10.48
CA ALA A 278 9.85 20.58 -10.14
C ALA A 278 10.03 19.07 -9.84
N PRO A 279 11.22 18.50 -10.12
CA PRO A 279 11.52 17.12 -9.77
C PRO A 279 11.46 16.94 -8.25
N VAL A 280 10.79 15.88 -7.79
CA VAL A 280 10.74 15.51 -6.37
C VAL A 280 11.06 14.04 -6.24
N PHE A 281 11.95 13.67 -5.32
CA PHE A 281 12.05 12.25 -4.98
C PHE A 281 10.71 11.79 -4.41
N THR A 282 10.35 10.52 -4.45
CA THR A 282 9.09 10.00 -3.91
C THR A 282 9.34 8.93 -2.87
N LYS A 283 10.46 8.22 -3.01
CA LYS A 283 10.86 7.10 -2.16
C LYS A 283 12.37 6.90 -2.24
N VAL A 284 12.99 6.51 -1.13
CA VAL A 284 14.35 5.95 -1.14
C VAL A 284 14.32 4.56 -0.55
N VAL A 285 14.97 3.62 -1.24
CA VAL A 285 15.21 2.26 -0.76
C VAL A 285 16.69 2.18 -0.38
N ARG A 286 16.94 1.91 0.90
CA ARG A 286 18.28 1.72 1.48
C ARG A 286 18.52 0.26 1.81
#